data_AF-A0A2N9NPA9-F1
#
_entry.id   AF-A0A2N9NPA9-F1
#
_cell.length_a   1.000
_cell.length_b   1.000
_cell.length_c   1.000
_cell.angle_alpha   90.00
_cell.angle_beta   90.00
_cell.angle_gamma   90.00
#
_symmetry.space_group_name_H-M   'P 1'
#
loop_
_entity.id
_entity.type
_entity.pdbx_description
1 polymer ?
#
loop_
_entity_poly.entity_id
_entity_poly.type
_entity_poly.pdbx_seq_one_letter_code
_entity_poly.pdbx_strand_id
1 'polypeptide(L)'
;MKSNLRNAVQRYLRTRRSLGFALVKDGIELEGLARYAEHIGHTGPLTARLAIQWAQQPRQADRLYWASRLDIARHFANFWVAYDPRTEIPPRGLFGPTFRRRAVHVYTPPEIGALLAAAAVLGRVHPLHGQTFGHVSDTYWYLTICPELMGLVVNRLEKHWEESR
;
A
#
# COMPACT_ATOMS: atom_id res chain seq x y z
N MET A 1 16.32 26.43 -16.39
CA MET A 1 16.29 24.95 -16.32
C MET A 1 14.83 24.51 -16.32
N LYS A 2 14.33 23.86 -17.39
CA LYS A 2 12.91 23.44 -17.45
C LYS A 2 12.66 22.39 -16.35
N SER A 3 11.87 22.74 -15.35
CA SER A 3 11.51 21.83 -14.25
C SER A 3 10.49 20.80 -14.74
N ASN A 4 10.96 19.66 -15.25
CA ASN A 4 10.09 18.52 -15.51
C ASN A 4 9.67 17.87 -14.17
N LEU A 5 8.48 17.28 -14.12
CA LEU A 5 7.85 16.65 -12.97
C LEU A 5 8.76 15.68 -12.20
N ARG A 6 9.67 14.96 -12.89
CA ARG A 6 10.68 14.11 -12.24
C ARG A 6 11.55 14.89 -11.26
N ASN A 7 12.06 16.06 -11.66
CA ASN A 7 12.90 16.89 -10.79
C ASN A 7 12.12 17.43 -9.60
N ALA A 8 10.84 17.77 -9.80
CA ALA A 8 9.95 18.21 -8.75
C ALA A 8 9.70 17.11 -7.71
N VAL A 9 9.35 15.90 -8.15
CA VAL A 9 9.16 14.71 -7.30
C VAL A 9 10.43 14.40 -6.52
N GLN A 10 11.57 14.35 -7.19
CA GLN A 10 12.85 14.05 -6.56
C GLN A 10 13.23 15.08 -5.50
N ARG A 11 12.98 16.38 -5.76
CA ARG A 11 13.19 17.43 -4.75
C ARG A 11 12.25 17.25 -3.57
N TYR A 12 10.96 17.03 -3.81
CA TYR A 12 9.98 16.77 -2.76
C TYR A 12 10.40 15.59 -1.87
N LEU A 13 10.75 14.45 -2.46
CA LEU A 13 11.15 13.26 -1.72
C LEU A 13 12.41 13.49 -0.88
N ARG A 14 13.42 14.18 -1.44
CA ARG A 14 14.61 14.56 -0.66
C ARG A 14 14.26 15.46 0.51
N THR A 15 13.48 16.52 0.29
CA THR A 15 13.10 17.47 1.34
C THR A 15 12.25 16.81 2.43
N ARG A 16 11.30 15.94 2.07
CA ARG A 16 10.48 15.25 3.07
C ARG A 16 11.28 14.20 3.85
N ARG A 17 12.19 13.48 3.20
CA ARG A 17 13.07 12.52 3.88
C ARG A 17 14.05 13.17 4.84
N SER A 18 14.59 14.35 4.50
CA SER A 18 15.44 15.10 5.44
C SER A 18 14.68 15.59 6.68
N LEU A 19 13.35 15.67 6.61
CA LEU A 19 12.48 15.99 7.75
C LEU A 19 12.02 14.73 8.53
N GLY A 20 12.59 13.56 8.24
CA GLY A 20 12.30 12.31 8.96
C GLY A 20 11.15 11.47 8.38
N PHE A 21 10.53 11.87 7.27
CA PHE A 21 9.48 11.07 6.63
C PHE A 21 10.08 10.01 5.69
N ALA A 22 9.89 8.72 5.97
CA ALA A 22 10.44 7.65 5.14
C ALA A 22 9.87 7.65 3.70
N LEU A 23 8.54 7.85 3.56
CA LEU A 23 7.82 7.89 2.27
C LEU A 23 8.19 6.73 1.33
N VAL A 24 8.25 5.50 1.85
CA VAL A 24 8.68 4.34 1.06
C VAL A 24 7.70 4.07 -0.08
N LYS A 25 6.43 3.82 0.25
CA LYS A 25 5.37 3.54 -0.75
C LYS A 25 5.06 4.77 -1.61
N ASP A 26 4.82 5.92 -0.96
CA ASP A 26 4.53 7.18 -1.64
C ASP A 26 5.64 7.58 -2.62
N GLY A 27 6.91 7.35 -2.24
CA GLY A 27 8.05 7.61 -3.11
C GLY A 27 8.02 6.75 -4.38
N ILE A 28 7.77 5.45 -4.25
CA ILE A 28 7.67 4.55 -5.42
C ILE A 28 6.55 5.00 -6.36
N GLU A 29 5.39 5.35 -5.81
CA GLU A 29 4.25 5.81 -6.62
C GLU A 29 4.54 7.17 -7.29
N LEU A 30 5.13 8.14 -6.59
CA LEU A 30 5.49 9.43 -7.17
C LEU A 30 6.57 9.32 -8.25
N GLU A 31 7.55 8.44 -8.10
CA GLU A 31 8.50 8.11 -9.18
C GLU A 31 7.78 7.43 -10.36
N GLY A 32 6.76 6.61 -10.09
CA GLY A 32 5.86 6.07 -11.10
C GLY A 32 5.10 7.16 -11.86
N LEU A 33 4.60 8.18 -11.17
CA LEU A 33 3.94 9.35 -11.77
C LEU A 33 4.91 10.12 -12.68
N ALA A 34 6.12 10.39 -12.21
CA ALA A 34 7.14 11.05 -13.00
C ALA A 34 7.49 10.27 -14.27
N ARG A 35 7.70 8.95 -14.16
CA ARG A 35 7.95 8.07 -15.32
C ARG A 35 6.79 8.08 -16.30
N TYR A 36 5.55 8.04 -15.81
CA TYR A 36 4.37 8.11 -16.67
C TYR A 36 4.29 9.43 -17.43
N ALA A 37 4.51 10.55 -16.76
CA ALA A 37 4.53 11.87 -17.39
C ALA A 37 5.57 11.94 -18.51
N GLU A 38 6.78 11.42 -18.28
CA GLU A 38 7.82 11.34 -19.31
C GLU A 38 7.44 10.44 -20.48
N HIS A 39 6.83 9.28 -20.20
CA HIS A 39 6.42 8.32 -21.23
C HIS A 39 5.40 8.94 -22.21
N ILE A 40 4.50 9.78 -21.72
CA ILE A 40 3.53 10.49 -22.57
C ILE A 40 4.06 11.84 -23.10
N GLY A 41 5.34 12.15 -22.89
CA GLY A 41 5.97 13.40 -23.36
C GLY A 41 5.52 14.66 -22.62
N HIS A 42 4.94 14.53 -21.43
CA HIS A 42 4.50 15.68 -20.63
C HIS A 42 5.71 16.42 -20.03
N THR A 43 5.82 17.72 -20.31
CA THR A 43 6.94 18.57 -19.86
C THR A 43 6.52 19.72 -18.95
N GLY A 44 5.22 19.83 -18.66
CA GLY A 44 4.62 20.89 -17.87
C GLY A 44 4.49 20.58 -16.37
N PRO A 45 3.81 21.46 -15.60
CA PRO A 45 3.51 21.22 -14.20
C PRO A 45 2.59 19.99 -14.03
N LEU A 46 2.43 19.52 -12.79
CA LEU A 46 1.42 18.52 -12.49
C LEU A 46 0.02 19.12 -12.73
N THR A 47 -0.78 18.45 -13.57
CA THR A 47 -2.19 18.80 -13.79
C THR A 47 -3.09 17.76 -13.14
N ALA A 48 -4.33 18.14 -12.81
CA ALA A 48 -5.31 17.21 -12.27
C ALA A 48 -5.58 16.07 -13.26
N ARG A 49 -5.71 16.41 -14.56
CA ARG A 49 -5.91 15.42 -15.63
C ARG A 49 -4.78 14.40 -15.70
N LEU A 50 -3.52 14.85 -15.64
CA LEU A 50 -2.36 13.95 -15.64
C LEU A 50 -2.38 13.00 -14.44
N ALA A 51 -2.67 13.52 -13.24
CA ALA A 51 -2.73 12.71 -12.03
C ALA A 51 -3.85 11.66 -12.08
N ILE A 52 -5.02 12.02 -12.60
CA ILE A 52 -6.17 11.12 -12.77
C ILE A 52 -5.83 10.01 -13.76
N GLN A 53 -5.31 10.35 -14.94
CA GLN A 53 -4.93 9.38 -15.97
C GLN A 53 -3.83 8.43 -15.48
N TRP A 54 -2.84 8.97 -14.77
CA TRP A 54 -1.79 8.17 -14.15
C TRP A 54 -2.35 7.20 -13.09
N ALA A 55 -3.22 7.67 -12.19
CA ALA A 55 -3.78 6.86 -11.12
C ALA A 55 -4.53 5.62 -11.68
N GLN A 56 -5.21 5.79 -12.82
CA GLN A 56 -5.97 4.75 -13.53
C GLN A 56 -5.14 3.87 -14.49
N GLN A 57 -3.81 4.10 -14.63
CA GLN A 57 -2.95 3.29 -15.52
C GLN A 57 -3.07 1.77 -15.30
N PRO A 58 -3.03 1.25 -14.06
CA PRO A 58 -3.38 -0.14 -13.78
C PRO A 58 -4.89 -0.30 -13.98
N ARG A 59 -5.29 -0.59 -15.22
CA ARG A 59 -6.69 -0.64 -15.66
C ARG A 59 -7.51 -1.71 -14.93
N GLN A 60 -6.86 -2.75 -14.41
CA GLN A 60 -7.50 -3.87 -13.72
C GLN A 60 -7.42 -3.78 -12.20
N ALA A 61 -6.89 -2.69 -11.63
CA ALA A 61 -6.81 -2.54 -10.19
C ALA A 61 -8.13 -2.04 -9.57
N ASP A 62 -8.30 -2.31 -8.27
CA ASP A 62 -9.45 -1.82 -7.51
C ASP A 62 -9.45 -0.28 -7.41
N ARG A 63 -10.65 0.30 -7.36
CA ARG A 63 -10.91 1.73 -7.20
C ARG A 63 -10.27 2.30 -5.93
N LEU A 64 -10.19 1.50 -4.85
CA LEU A 64 -9.44 1.88 -3.63
C LEU A 64 -7.96 2.18 -3.93
N TYR A 65 -7.33 1.40 -4.81
CA TYR A 65 -5.95 1.62 -5.21
C TYR A 65 -5.80 2.90 -6.04
N TRP A 66 -6.70 3.14 -7.00
CA TRP A 66 -6.72 4.40 -7.76
C TRP A 66 -6.92 5.61 -6.83
N ALA A 67 -7.81 5.51 -5.85
CA ALA A 67 -8.03 6.54 -4.84
C ALA A 67 -6.75 6.83 -4.05
N SER A 68 -6.08 5.79 -3.54
CA SER A 68 -4.82 5.92 -2.80
C SER A 68 -3.74 6.60 -3.63
N ARG A 69 -3.58 6.23 -4.91
CA ARG A 69 -2.59 6.84 -5.80
C ARG A 69 -2.89 8.31 -6.06
N LEU A 70 -4.14 8.64 -6.36
CA LEU A 70 -4.57 10.02 -6.56
C LEU A 70 -4.31 10.87 -5.31
N ASP A 71 -4.49 10.30 -4.12
CA ASP A 71 -4.23 10.97 -2.85
C ASP A 71 -2.75 11.25 -2.62
N ILE A 72 -1.86 10.32 -2.99
CA ILE A 72 -0.41 10.53 -2.99
C ILE A 72 -0.03 11.71 -3.90
N ALA A 73 -0.52 11.72 -5.14
CA ALA A 73 -0.29 12.83 -6.08
C ALA A 73 -0.84 14.16 -5.54
N ARG A 74 -1.99 14.13 -4.87
CA ARG A 74 -2.60 15.30 -4.22
C ARG A 74 -1.75 15.83 -3.07
N HIS A 75 -1.20 14.99 -2.20
CA HIS A 75 -0.30 15.43 -1.12
C HIS A 75 0.95 16.11 -1.68
N PHE A 76 1.55 15.52 -2.72
CA PHE A 76 2.65 16.15 -3.43
C PHE A 76 2.25 17.51 -4.03
N ALA A 77 1.10 17.60 -4.72
CA ALA A 77 0.62 18.85 -5.32
C ALA A 77 0.42 19.96 -4.28
N ASN A 78 -0.16 19.64 -3.12
CA ASN A 78 -0.34 20.60 -2.02
C ASN A 78 0.99 21.15 -1.49
N PHE A 79 2.03 20.32 -1.44
CA PHE A 79 3.37 20.80 -1.07
C PHE A 79 4.00 21.63 -2.20
N TRP A 80 3.83 21.19 -3.44
CA TRP A 80 4.58 21.72 -4.58
C TRP A 80 4.02 23.02 -5.17
N VAL A 81 2.74 23.33 -4.94
CA VAL A 81 2.10 24.57 -5.42
C VAL A 81 2.83 25.84 -4.96
N ALA A 82 3.49 25.79 -3.80
CA ALA A 82 4.33 26.89 -3.30
C ALA A 82 5.59 27.15 -4.14
N TYR A 83 6.08 26.14 -4.88
CA TYR A 83 7.28 26.22 -5.72
C TYR A 83 6.94 26.40 -7.21
N ASP A 84 5.84 25.81 -7.69
CA ASP A 84 5.30 26.04 -9.03
C ASP A 84 3.78 26.28 -8.94
N PRO A 85 3.34 27.56 -8.94
CA PRO A 85 1.93 27.93 -8.83
C PRO A 85 1.03 27.42 -9.96
N ARG A 86 1.60 26.93 -11.07
CA ARG A 86 0.83 26.33 -12.17
C ARG A 86 0.45 24.87 -11.88
N THR A 87 0.88 24.33 -10.73
CA THR A 87 0.51 22.99 -10.27
C THR A 87 -0.95 22.96 -9.88
N GLU A 88 -1.72 22.11 -10.54
CA GLU A 88 -3.11 21.87 -10.18
C GLU A 88 -3.18 20.79 -9.09
N ILE A 89 -4.05 21.00 -8.11
CA ILE A 89 -4.29 20.03 -7.04
C ILE A 89 -5.41 19.08 -7.49
N PRO A 90 -5.13 17.75 -7.61
CA PRO A 90 -6.15 16.78 -7.98
C PRO A 90 -7.36 16.78 -7.02
N PRO A 91 -8.59 16.57 -7.53
CA PRO A 91 -9.80 16.59 -6.70
C PRO A 91 -9.83 15.44 -5.69
N ARG A 92 -10.42 15.69 -4.52
CA ARG A 92 -10.64 14.66 -3.49
C ARG A 92 -11.87 13.80 -3.84
N GLY A 93 -11.83 12.54 -3.43
CA GLY A 93 -13.00 11.65 -3.47
C GLY A 93 -13.45 11.21 -4.87
N LEU A 94 -12.72 11.55 -5.94
CA LEU A 94 -13.07 11.17 -7.31
C LEU A 94 -13.27 9.65 -7.48
N PHE A 95 -12.45 8.86 -6.79
CA PHE A 95 -12.51 7.40 -6.78
C PHE A 95 -13.16 6.85 -5.49
N GLY A 96 -13.83 7.69 -4.71
CA GLY A 96 -14.34 7.28 -3.39
C GLY A 96 -13.25 7.22 -2.31
N PRO A 97 -13.47 6.44 -1.24
CA PRO A 97 -12.56 6.37 -0.10
C PRO A 97 -11.16 5.86 -0.49
N THR A 98 -10.12 6.42 0.13
CA THR A 98 -8.73 5.96 -0.02
C THR A 98 -8.40 4.81 0.93
N PHE A 99 -9.25 4.60 1.93
CA PHE A 99 -9.12 3.55 2.94
C PHE A 99 -10.47 2.88 3.16
N ARG A 100 -10.47 1.55 3.18
CA ARG A 100 -11.59 0.75 3.65
C ARG A 100 -11.10 -0.06 4.85
N ARG A 101 -11.75 0.11 6.00
CA ARG A 101 -11.49 -0.75 7.15
C ARG A 101 -11.85 -2.18 6.75
N ARG A 102 -10.86 -3.08 6.78
CA ARG A 102 -11.14 -4.51 6.75
C ARG A 102 -11.81 -4.87 8.07
N ALA A 103 -12.96 -5.54 8.01
CA ALA A 103 -13.62 -6.04 9.21
C ALA A 103 -12.63 -6.95 9.94
N VAL A 104 -12.48 -6.74 11.25
CA VAL A 104 -11.63 -7.62 12.08
C VAL A 104 -12.39 -8.94 12.22
N HIS A 105 -11.79 -10.03 11.76
CA HIS A 105 -12.33 -11.36 12.04
C HIS A 105 -12.06 -11.69 13.50
N VAL A 106 -13.12 -11.81 14.30
CA VAL A 106 -13.01 -12.26 15.69
C VAL A 106 -13.11 -13.78 15.67
N TYR A 107 -12.00 -14.46 15.91
CA TYR A 107 -11.95 -15.93 15.90
C TYR A 107 -12.86 -16.52 16.99
N THR A 108 -13.65 -17.51 16.59
CA THR A 108 -14.45 -18.33 17.48
C THR A 108 -13.60 -19.42 18.15
N PRO A 109 -13.99 -19.95 19.32
CA PRO A 109 -13.28 -21.06 19.98
C PRO A 109 -12.92 -22.26 19.07
N PRO A 110 -13.81 -22.77 18.19
CA PRO A 110 -13.45 -23.86 17.28
C PRO A 110 -12.42 -23.45 16.22
N GLU A 111 -12.45 -22.21 15.72
CA GLU A 111 -11.45 -21.71 14.78
C GLU A 111 -10.08 -21.56 15.43
N ILE A 112 -10.04 -21.10 16.70
CA ILE A 112 -8.81 -21.07 17.50
C ILE A 112 -8.27 -22.50 17.65
N GLY A 113 -9.14 -23.48 17.97
CA GLY A 113 -8.76 -24.88 18.04
C GLY A 113 -8.19 -25.42 16.72
N ALA A 114 -8.81 -25.07 15.59
CA ALA A 114 -8.32 -25.45 14.26
C ALA A 114 -6.98 -24.80 13.90
N LEU A 115 -6.74 -23.56 14.33
CA LEU A 115 -5.46 -22.87 14.16
C LEU A 115 -4.35 -23.52 15.01
N LEU A 116 -4.64 -23.82 16.27
CA LEU A 116 -3.69 -24.49 17.17
C LEU A 116 -3.34 -25.91 16.68
N ALA A 117 -4.31 -26.67 16.21
CA ALA A 117 -4.09 -27.99 15.62
C ALA A 117 -3.19 -27.90 14.36
N ALA A 118 -3.44 -26.92 13.49
CA ALA A 118 -2.62 -26.71 12.30
C ALA A 118 -1.17 -26.28 12.65
N ALA A 119 -1.01 -25.40 13.63
CA ALA A 119 0.31 -24.99 14.12
C ALA A 119 1.09 -26.16 14.73
N ALA A 120 0.42 -27.05 15.47
CA ALA A 120 1.04 -28.24 16.06
C ALA A 120 1.51 -29.26 15.01
N VAL A 121 0.88 -29.31 13.83
CA VAL A 121 1.36 -30.12 12.70
C VAL A 121 2.61 -29.49 12.08
N LEU A 122 2.62 -28.16 11.91
CA LEU A 122 3.75 -27.43 11.34
C LEU A 122 5.00 -27.48 12.24
N GLY A 123 4.83 -27.44 13.56
CA GLY A 123 5.92 -27.58 14.53
C GLY A 123 6.63 -28.95 14.51
N ARG A 124 6.02 -29.98 13.90
CA ARG A 124 6.65 -31.30 13.72
C ARG A 124 7.61 -31.35 12.52
N VAL A 125 7.43 -30.43 11.57
CA VAL A 125 8.25 -30.34 10.34
C VAL A 125 9.50 -29.47 10.58
N HIS A 126 9.44 -28.51 11.51
CA HIS A 126 10.57 -27.70 11.96
C HIS A 126 10.75 -27.81 13.49
N PRO A 127 11.63 -28.70 13.99
CA PRO A 127 11.71 -29.07 15.41
C PRO A 127 12.16 -27.96 16.37
N LEU A 128 12.58 -26.81 15.87
CA LEU A 128 12.93 -25.65 16.70
C LEU A 128 11.71 -24.81 17.14
N HIS A 129 10.51 -25.05 16.60
CA HIS A 129 9.33 -24.21 16.88
C HIS A 129 8.17 -24.94 17.60
N GLY A 130 8.31 -26.23 17.93
CA GLY A 130 7.22 -27.01 18.52
C GLY A 130 6.79 -26.62 19.95
N GLN A 131 7.69 -26.01 20.74
CA GLN A 131 7.38 -25.60 22.12
C GLN A 131 6.98 -24.12 22.25
N THR A 132 7.31 -23.29 21.26
CA THR A 132 7.10 -21.83 21.33
C THR A 132 5.65 -21.43 21.00
N PHE A 133 4.92 -22.23 20.21
CA PHE A 133 3.54 -21.92 19.83
C PHE A 133 2.47 -22.24 20.90
N GLY A 134 2.85 -22.88 22.01
CA GLY A 134 1.94 -23.22 23.12
C GLY A 134 1.63 -22.06 24.09
N HIS A 135 2.49 -21.03 24.12
CA HIS A 135 2.31 -19.85 24.97
C HIS A 135 1.72 -18.70 24.14
N VAL A 136 0.40 -18.70 23.98
CA VAL A 136 -0.38 -17.68 23.24
C VAL A 136 -0.37 -16.29 23.92
N SER A 137 0.61 -15.97 24.78
CA SER A 137 0.52 -14.79 25.67
C SER A 137 1.66 -13.78 25.60
N ASP A 138 2.74 -13.98 24.83
CA ASP A 138 3.86 -13.02 24.82
C ASP A 138 4.14 -12.42 23.43
N THR A 139 3.47 -11.30 23.20
CA THR A 139 4.00 -10.11 22.50
C THR A 139 4.56 -10.29 21.07
N TYR A 140 3.65 -10.33 20.10
CA TYR A 140 3.80 -9.68 18.78
C TYR A 140 5.09 -9.99 17.97
N TRP A 141 5.43 -11.27 17.79
CA TRP A 141 6.52 -11.70 16.88
C TRP A 141 6.06 -12.49 15.63
N TYR A 142 4.75 -12.59 15.38
CA TYR A 142 4.19 -13.46 14.34
C TYR A 142 4.40 -13.00 12.89
N LEU A 143 4.79 -11.74 12.66
CA LEU A 143 4.76 -11.16 11.30
C LEU A 143 6.04 -11.39 10.48
N THR A 144 7.08 -12.01 11.04
CA THR A 144 8.40 -12.04 10.37
C THR A 144 8.99 -13.44 10.15
N ILE A 145 8.48 -14.53 10.75
CA ILE A 145 9.26 -15.78 10.82
C ILE A 145 8.74 -16.97 9.99
N CYS A 146 7.50 -16.98 9.47
CA CYS A 146 7.03 -18.13 8.65
C CYS A 146 6.17 -17.71 7.45
N PRO A 147 6.78 -17.50 6.26
CA PRO A 147 6.08 -17.22 5.01
C PRO A 147 5.00 -18.26 4.64
N GLU A 148 5.21 -19.52 5.03
CA GLU A 148 4.33 -20.66 4.71
C GLU A 148 3.03 -20.61 5.52
N LEU A 149 3.10 -20.13 6.78
CA LEU A 149 1.93 -19.87 7.61
C LEU A 149 1.11 -18.70 7.06
N MET A 150 1.77 -17.64 6.58
CA MET A 150 1.09 -16.57 5.86
C MET A 150 0.44 -17.09 4.56
N GLY A 151 1.08 -18.01 3.84
CA GLY A 151 0.50 -18.65 2.67
C GLY A 151 -0.78 -19.43 2.98
N LEU A 152 -0.83 -20.16 4.09
CA LEU A 152 -2.03 -20.89 4.52
C LEU A 152 -3.15 -19.97 5.03
N VAL A 153 -2.79 -18.91 5.76
CA VAL A 153 -3.75 -17.88 6.23
C VAL A 153 -4.32 -17.11 5.05
N VAL A 154 -3.50 -16.72 4.08
CA VAL A 154 -3.94 -16.05 2.84
C VAL A 154 -4.84 -16.96 2.01
N ASN A 155 -4.47 -18.23 1.79
CA ASN A 155 -5.30 -19.17 1.05
C ASN A 155 -6.66 -19.47 1.73
N ARG A 156 -6.71 -19.51 3.07
CA ARG A 156 -7.98 -19.67 3.80
C ARG A 156 -8.83 -18.40 3.74
N LEU A 157 -8.20 -17.23 3.82
CA LEU A 157 -8.89 -15.96 3.60
C LEU A 157 -9.48 -15.93 2.19
N GLU A 158 -8.69 -16.18 1.15
CA GLU A 158 -9.15 -16.15 -0.25
C GLU A 158 -10.32 -17.09 -0.51
N LYS A 159 -10.29 -18.33 0.01
CA LYS A 159 -11.44 -19.25 -0.07
C LYS A 159 -12.71 -18.70 0.60
N HIS A 160 -12.57 -18.08 1.77
CA HIS A 160 -13.69 -17.47 2.47
C HIS A 160 -14.27 -16.25 1.73
N TRP A 161 -13.43 -15.51 0.98
CA TRP A 161 -13.87 -14.40 0.12
C TRP A 161 -14.60 -14.87 -1.15
N GLU A 162 -14.26 -16.05 -1.67
CA GLU A 162 -14.96 -16.66 -2.81
C GLU A 162 -16.33 -17.26 -2.41
N GLU A 163 -16.45 -17.78 -1.19
CA GLU A 163 -17.70 -18.33 -0.64
C GLU A 163 -18.72 -17.26 -0.21
N SER A 164 -18.27 -16.02 0.01
CA SER A 164 -19.12 -14.91 0.48
C SER A 164 -19.65 -14.00 -0.64
N ARG A 165 -19.60 -14.46 -1.90
CA ARG A 165 -20.03 -13.71 -3.10
C ARG A 165 -21.19 -14.40 -3.80
#